data_AF-A0A351C8L9-F1
#
_entry.id   AF-A0A351C8L9-F1
#
_cell.length_a   1.000
_cell.length_b   1.000
_cell.length_c   1.000
_cell.angle_alpha   90.00
_cell.angle_beta   90.00
_cell.angle_gamma   90.00
#
_symmetry.space_group_name_H-M   'P 1'
#
loop_
_entity.id
_entity.type
_entity.pdbx_description
1 polymer ?
#
loop_
_entity_poly.entity_id
_entity_poly.type
_entity_poly.pdbx_seq_one_letter_code
_entity_poly.pdbx_strand_id
1 'polypeptide(L)'
;QKLVDSGAPLKTTPLIFHSEPMMTAINYARALESDGVFDDKARDGWELATEEMRRFAMRQIPTSWDVPIRLGLREAELARAERLEKQLEELLPGKFSEMKSNRESALSEKERAALQVSPLDRTEQQQQLVADAERKMKVTWRLVAQNAAPETRAKAKRLAEEYVEATETADIIDRYRDIVNFDYWRATCEMSVTDLALQAREATWRAEKDYEEARLQPAKQAFEEAFEAWRKVLDDSDVLRKDAMTQEDIIEIIDTYRELLEQLDEPFPQPFILDDVLNRT
;
A
#
# COMPACT_ATOMS: atom_id res chain seq x y z
N GLN A 1 18.78 3.24 -18.75
CA GLN A 1 18.53 1.96 -18.05
C GLN A 1 19.73 1.01 -18.14
N LYS A 2 20.12 0.47 -19.30
CA LYS A 2 21.23 -0.52 -19.42
C LYS A 2 22.57 -0.15 -18.75
N LEU A 3 22.98 1.12 -18.80
CA LEU A 3 24.20 1.61 -18.16
C LEU A 3 24.14 1.56 -16.62
N VAL A 4 22.96 1.85 -16.06
CA VAL A 4 22.70 1.77 -14.63
C VAL A 4 22.68 0.32 -14.17
N ASP A 5 22.09 -0.55 -15.00
CA ASP A 5 22.06 -2.00 -14.76
C ASP A 5 23.47 -2.62 -14.77
N SER A 6 24.44 -1.99 -15.44
CA SER A 6 25.86 -2.36 -15.43
C SER A 6 26.67 -1.75 -14.26
N GLY A 7 26.01 -1.12 -13.28
CA GLY A 7 26.66 -0.59 -12.07
C GLY A 7 27.22 0.83 -12.21
N ALA A 8 26.76 1.62 -13.18
CA ALA A 8 27.15 3.02 -13.26
C ALA A 8 26.68 3.79 -12.02
N PRO A 9 27.51 4.70 -11.46
CA PRO A 9 27.14 5.46 -10.27
C PRO A 9 25.93 6.36 -10.55
N LEU A 10 24.93 6.28 -9.68
CA LEU A 10 23.74 7.13 -9.70
C LEU A 10 23.85 8.26 -8.67
N LYS A 11 23.19 9.38 -8.94
CA LYS A 11 22.96 10.45 -7.94
C LYS A 11 21.78 10.14 -6.99
N THR A 12 21.04 9.06 -7.26
CA THR A 12 19.86 8.60 -6.52
C THR A 12 19.92 7.08 -6.35
N THR A 13 18.94 6.48 -5.67
CA THR A 13 18.87 5.01 -5.52
C THR A 13 18.39 4.35 -6.81
N PRO A 14 18.77 3.08 -7.09
CA PRO A 14 18.24 2.34 -8.22
C PRO A 14 16.70 2.27 -8.23
N LEU A 15 16.08 2.17 -7.05
CA LEU A 15 14.64 2.19 -6.89
C LEU A 15 14.00 3.46 -7.48
N ILE A 16 14.46 4.64 -7.04
CA ILE A 16 13.94 5.95 -7.51
C ILE A 16 14.26 6.15 -9.00
N PHE A 17 15.49 5.84 -9.41
CA PHE A 17 15.87 5.97 -10.83
C PHE A 17 14.97 5.14 -11.76
N HIS A 18 14.55 3.95 -11.31
CA HIS A 18 13.72 3.06 -12.11
C HIS A 18 12.23 3.38 -12.05
N SER A 19 11.75 4.20 -11.10
CA SER A 19 10.37 4.71 -11.11
C SER A 19 10.17 5.89 -12.08
N GLU A 20 11.25 6.57 -12.51
CA GLU A 20 11.17 7.76 -13.38
C GLU A 20 10.31 7.59 -14.66
N PRO A 21 10.40 6.48 -15.42
CA PRO A 21 9.57 6.29 -16.62
C PRO A 21 8.06 6.28 -16.29
N MET A 22 7.69 5.58 -15.21
CA MET A 22 6.32 5.53 -14.70
C MET A 22 5.87 6.93 -14.26
N MET A 23 6.66 7.62 -13.45
CA MET A 23 6.33 8.98 -13.00
C MET A 23 6.20 9.96 -14.16
N THR A 24 7.06 9.85 -15.18
CA THR A 24 6.99 10.69 -16.38
C THR A 24 5.69 10.45 -17.15
N ALA A 25 5.28 9.19 -17.32
CA ALA A 25 4.03 8.84 -17.99
C ALA A 25 2.79 9.32 -17.21
N ILE A 26 2.80 9.18 -15.88
CA ILE A 26 1.74 9.72 -15.00
C ILE A 26 1.64 11.24 -15.14
N ASN A 27 2.78 11.95 -15.08
CA ASN A 27 2.80 13.40 -15.22
C ASN A 27 2.34 13.85 -16.61
N TYR A 28 2.66 13.08 -17.66
CA TYR A 28 2.16 13.33 -19.00
C TYR A 28 0.63 13.21 -19.07
N ALA A 29 0.06 12.15 -18.50
CA ALA A 29 -1.40 11.96 -18.46
C ALA A 29 -2.09 13.09 -17.67
N ARG A 30 -1.57 13.43 -16.48
CA ARG A 30 -2.09 14.55 -15.67
C ARG A 30 -1.99 15.90 -16.38
N ALA A 31 -0.93 16.13 -17.17
CA ALA A 31 -0.78 17.36 -17.94
C ALA A 31 -1.84 17.48 -19.05
N LEU A 32 -2.16 16.38 -19.74
CA LEU A 32 -3.25 16.35 -20.71
C LEU A 32 -4.59 16.75 -20.08
N GLU A 33 -4.90 16.18 -18.91
CA GLU A 33 -6.14 16.47 -18.17
C GLU A 33 -6.19 17.92 -17.72
N SER A 34 -5.09 18.48 -17.22
CA SER A 34 -4.99 19.90 -16.85
C SER A 34 -5.24 20.83 -18.05
N ASP A 35 -4.76 20.44 -19.23
CA ASP A 35 -5.01 21.13 -20.49
C ASP A 35 -6.43 20.93 -21.05
N GLY A 36 -7.30 20.17 -20.36
CA GLY A 36 -8.67 19.90 -20.76
C GLY A 36 -8.83 18.80 -21.80
N VAL A 37 -7.82 17.94 -21.96
CA VAL A 37 -7.85 16.81 -22.89
C VAL A 37 -8.30 15.56 -22.14
N PHE A 38 -9.52 15.08 -22.43
CA PHE A 38 -10.13 13.89 -21.82
C PHE A 38 -10.58 12.82 -22.83
N ASP A 39 -10.20 12.99 -24.10
CA ASP A 39 -10.50 12.05 -25.17
C ASP A 39 -9.56 10.82 -25.12
N ASP A 40 -9.50 10.06 -26.23
CA ASP A 40 -8.62 8.90 -26.37
C ASP A 40 -7.17 9.20 -25.98
N LYS A 41 -6.68 10.44 -26.10
CA LYS A 41 -5.32 10.79 -25.70
C LYS A 41 -5.08 10.73 -24.20
N ALA A 42 -6.06 11.13 -23.39
CA ALA A 42 -5.95 11.05 -21.94
C ALA A 42 -5.88 9.60 -21.49
N ARG A 43 -6.73 8.76 -22.10
CA ARG A 43 -6.71 7.30 -21.91
C ARG A 43 -5.37 6.71 -22.33
N ASP A 44 -4.87 7.02 -23.53
CA ASP A 44 -3.58 6.56 -24.01
C ASP A 44 -2.43 6.95 -23.06
N GLY A 45 -2.49 8.16 -22.49
CA GLY A 45 -1.54 8.63 -21.47
C GLY A 45 -1.55 7.75 -20.22
N TRP A 46 -2.73 7.43 -19.68
CA TRP A 46 -2.88 6.55 -18.53
C TRP A 46 -2.58 5.08 -18.83
N GLU A 47 -2.83 4.62 -20.06
CA GLU A 47 -2.44 3.29 -20.52
C GLU A 47 -0.91 3.16 -20.56
N LEU A 48 -0.20 4.17 -21.05
CA LEU A 48 1.26 4.22 -21.00
C LEU A 48 1.76 4.22 -19.55
N ALA A 49 1.14 5.01 -18.66
CA ALA A 49 1.47 5.02 -17.23
C ALA A 49 1.28 3.64 -16.59
N THR A 50 0.19 2.95 -16.94
CA THR A 50 -0.10 1.59 -16.50
C THR A 50 0.91 0.58 -17.03
N GLU A 51 1.34 0.71 -18.29
CA GLU A 51 2.36 -0.15 -18.86
C GLU A 51 3.72 0.03 -18.16
N GLU A 52 4.15 1.28 -17.95
CA GLU A 52 5.41 1.57 -17.25
C GLU A 52 5.36 1.13 -15.79
N MET A 53 4.21 1.29 -15.12
CA MET A 53 3.96 0.74 -13.78
C MET A 53 4.16 -0.78 -13.74
N ARG A 54 3.61 -1.53 -14.71
CA ARG A 54 3.78 -2.99 -14.81
C ARG A 54 5.22 -3.38 -15.08
N ARG A 55 5.92 -2.63 -15.95
CA ARG A 55 7.36 -2.83 -16.23
C ARG A 55 8.20 -2.59 -14.98
N PHE A 56 7.92 -1.53 -14.23
CA PHE A 56 8.60 -1.21 -12.97
C PHE A 56 8.35 -2.27 -11.90
N ALA A 57 7.09 -2.73 -11.76
CA ALA A 57 6.72 -3.79 -10.82
C ALA A 57 7.52 -5.08 -11.01
N MET A 58 7.79 -5.47 -12.26
CA MET A 58 8.52 -6.69 -12.59
C MET A 58 10.03 -6.49 -12.74
N ARG A 59 10.51 -5.26 -12.60
CA ARG A 59 11.93 -4.96 -12.69
C ARG A 59 12.68 -5.51 -11.48
N GLN A 60 13.85 -6.07 -11.74
CA GLN A 60 14.78 -6.45 -10.69
C GLN A 60 15.45 -5.20 -10.11
N ILE A 61 15.26 -4.97 -8.81
CA ILE A 61 15.82 -3.84 -8.07
C ILE A 61 16.87 -4.38 -7.09
N PRO A 62 18.14 -3.93 -7.16
CA PRO A 62 19.12 -4.29 -6.16
C PRO A 62 18.75 -3.67 -4.80
N THR A 63 18.98 -4.43 -3.72
CA THR A 63 18.69 -3.97 -2.36
C THR A 63 19.97 -3.82 -1.54
N SER A 64 19.89 -3.12 -0.41
CA SER A 64 21.00 -3.02 0.55
C SER A 64 21.38 -4.36 1.19
N TRP A 65 20.55 -5.39 1.04
CA TRP A 65 20.78 -6.74 1.57
C TRP A 65 21.39 -7.69 0.54
N ASP A 66 21.78 -7.19 -0.63
CA ASP A 66 22.33 -7.99 -1.76
C ASP A 66 21.36 -9.08 -2.26
N VAL A 67 20.07 -8.96 -1.92
CA VAL A 67 18.99 -9.79 -2.45
C VAL A 67 18.17 -8.93 -3.41
N PRO A 68 18.28 -9.14 -4.73
CA PRO A 68 17.52 -8.37 -5.68
C PRO A 68 16.04 -8.75 -5.64
N ILE A 69 15.16 -7.76 -5.64
CA ILE A 69 13.71 -7.95 -5.51
C ILE A 69 12.96 -7.50 -6.77
N ARG A 70 11.69 -7.87 -6.87
CA ARG A 70 10.73 -7.30 -7.83
C ARG A 70 9.51 -6.83 -7.05
N LEU A 71 9.15 -5.56 -7.18
CA LEU A 71 8.10 -4.97 -6.36
C LEU A 71 6.77 -5.70 -6.52
N GLY A 72 6.43 -6.15 -7.73
CA GLY A 72 5.18 -6.87 -8.04
C GLY A 72 5.10 -8.30 -7.49
N LEU A 73 6.12 -8.83 -6.83
CA LEU A 73 6.13 -10.22 -6.35
C LEU A 73 5.76 -10.40 -4.87
N ARG A 74 5.46 -9.32 -4.13
CA ARG A 74 5.13 -9.39 -2.70
C ARG A 74 4.05 -10.42 -2.39
N GLU A 75 2.92 -10.35 -3.08
CA GLU A 75 1.77 -11.23 -2.88
C GLU A 75 2.11 -12.69 -3.21
N ALA A 76 2.97 -12.92 -4.22
CA ALA A 76 3.45 -14.24 -4.58
C ALA A 76 4.39 -14.83 -3.51
N GLU A 77 5.26 -14.03 -2.90
CA GLU A 77 6.12 -14.44 -1.78
C GLU A 77 5.32 -14.70 -0.51
N LEU A 78 4.30 -13.89 -0.20
CA LEU A 78 3.37 -14.16 0.90
C LEU A 78 2.63 -15.49 0.69
N ALA A 79 2.10 -15.73 -0.51
CA ALA A 79 1.45 -16.99 -0.84
C ALA A 79 2.44 -18.17 -0.80
N ARG A 80 3.72 -17.96 -1.14
CA ARG A 80 4.78 -18.97 -0.98
C ARG A 80 5.03 -19.26 0.50
N ALA A 81 5.14 -18.24 1.35
CA ALA A 81 5.30 -18.40 2.79
C ALA A 81 4.12 -19.18 3.41
N GLU A 82 2.87 -18.84 3.06
CA GLU A 82 1.68 -19.55 3.56
C GLU A 82 1.68 -21.04 3.14
N ARG A 83 2.06 -21.35 1.89
CA ARG A 83 2.19 -22.74 1.44
C ARG A 83 3.28 -23.49 2.21
N LEU A 84 4.43 -22.86 2.45
CA LEU A 84 5.54 -23.47 3.18
C LEU A 84 5.19 -23.70 4.66
N GLU A 85 4.46 -22.76 5.27
CA GLU A 85 3.92 -22.93 6.62
C GLU A 85 2.97 -24.12 6.71
N LYS A 86 2.04 -24.27 5.75
CA LYS A 86 1.15 -25.44 5.69
C LYS A 86 1.94 -26.75 5.58
N GLN A 87 2.97 -26.80 4.73
CA GLN A 87 3.82 -27.98 4.60
C GLN A 87 4.63 -28.28 5.86
N LEU A 88 5.07 -27.25 6.59
CA LEU A 88 5.77 -27.39 7.86
C LEU A 88 4.85 -27.94 8.95
N GLU A 89 3.60 -27.46 9.01
CA GLU A 89 2.58 -27.95 9.94
C GLU A 89 2.17 -29.39 9.60
N GLU A 90 2.01 -29.75 8.32
CA GLU A 90 1.76 -31.14 7.91
C GLU A 90 2.93 -32.09 8.28
N LEU A 91 4.17 -31.60 8.17
CA LEU A 91 5.36 -32.39 8.51
C LEU A 91 5.57 -32.52 10.02
N LEU A 92 5.19 -31.51 10.80
CA LEU A 92 5.40 -31.40 12.24
C LEU A 92 4.10 -30.98 12.96
N PRO A 93 3.05 -31.83 12.90
CA PRO A 93 1.70 -31.45 13.32
C PRO A 93 1.66 -31.05 14.79
N GLY A 94 1.12 -29.86 15.05
CA GLY A 94 0.95 -29.27 16.37
C GLY A 94 2.25 -28.81 17.05
N LYS A 95 3.44 -29.06 16.46
CA LYS A 95 4.71 -28.81 17.14
C LYS A 95 5.01 -27.33 17.34
N PHE A 96 4.56 -26.48 16.42
CA PHE A 96 4.69 -25.04 16.57
C PHE A 96 3.85 -24.54 17.75
N SER A 97 2.57 -24.92 17.79
CA SER A 97 1.64 -24.54 18.84
C SER A 97 2.04 -25.10 20.21
N GLU A 98 2.47 -26.37 20.26
CA GLU A 98 3.02 -27.00 21.47
C GLU A 98 4.23 -26.21 22.00
N MET A 99 5.17 -25.86 21.13
CA MET A 99 6.35 -25.08 21.52
C MET A 99 5.96 -23.69 22.02
N LYS A 100 4.99 -23.02 21.38
CA LYS A 100 4.48 -21.72 21.83
C LYS A 100 3.88 -21.82 23.24
N SER A 101 2.97 -22.77 23.46
CA SER A 101 2.35 -23.03 24.76
C SER A 101 3.38 -23.36 25.85
N ASN A 102 4.39 -24.16 25.53
CA ASN A 102 5.47 -24.49 26.46
C ASN A 102 6.29 -23.26 26.87
N ARG A 103 6.56 -22.36 25.92
CA ARG A 103 7.29 -21.11 26.19
C ARG A 103 6.47 -20.11 27.00
N GLU A 104 5.18 -19.98 26.71
CA GLU A 104 4.25 -19.16 27.52
C GLU A 104 4.12 -19.71 28.96
N SER A 105 4.07 -21.02 29.10
CA SER A 105 4.02 -21.71 30.39
C SER A 105 5.33 -21.59 31.19
N ALA A 106 6.45 -21.27 30.53
CA ALA A 106 7.75 -21.08 31.16
C ALA A 106 8.03 -19.62 31.61
N LEU A 107 7.13 -18.67 31.31
CA LEU A 107 7.26 -17.30 31.79
C LEU A 107 7.16 -17.22 33.32
N SER A 108 7.96 -16.33 33.91
CA SER A 108 7.88 -16.04 35.34
C SER A 108 6.60 -15.29 35.69
N GLU A 109 6.20 -15.34 36.96
CA GLU A 109 5.04 -14.60 37.45
C GLU A 109 5.16 -13.09 37.21
N LYS A 110 6.39 -12.54 37.36
CA LYS A 110 6.66 -11.11 37.11
C LYS A 110 6.49 -10.72 35.65
N GLU A 111 6.94 -11.57 34.73
CA GLU A 111 6.77 -11.37 33.29
C GLU A 111 5.29 -11.45 32.89
N ARG A 112 4.55 -12.45 33.40
CA ARG A 112 3.11 -12.57 33.16
C ARG A 112 2.33 -11.38 33.71
N ALA A 113 2.67 -10.93 34.92
CA ALA A 113 2.04 -9.75 35.51
C ALA A 113 2.33 -8.48 34.68
N ALA A 114 3.57 -8.30 34.22
CA ALA A 114 3.94 -7.15 33.39
C ALA A 114 3.21 -7.14 32.02
N LEU A 115 2.96 -8.31 31.43
CA LEU A 115 2.20 -8.45 30.17
C LEU A 115 0.73 -8.02 30.31
N GLN A 116 0.15 -8.09 31.50
CA GLN A 116 -1.23 -7.65 31.77
C GLN A 116 -1.36 -6.14 31.96
N VAL A 117 -0.24 -5.42 32.14
CA VAL A 117 -0.24 -3.96 32.26
C VAL A 117 -0.31 -3.34 30.87
N SER A 118 -1.23 -2.38 30.69
CA SER A 118 -1.36 -1.58 29.47
C SER A 118 -0.02 -0.93 29.09
N PRO A 119 0.37 -0.91 27.80
CA PRO A 119 1.63 -0.29 27.37
C PRO A 119 1.86 1.13 27.90
N LEU A 120 0.80 1.93 28.05
CA LEU A 120 0.86 3.30 28.54
C LEU A 120 1.07 3.42 30.06
N ASP A 121 0.77 2.35 30.81
CA ASP A 121 0.83 2.31 32.27
C ASP A 121 2.05 1.52 32.80
N ARG A 122 2.90 1.02 31.89
CA ARG A 122 4.10 0.25 32.26
C ARG A 122 5.19 1.17 32.80
N THR A 123 5.73 0.80 33.95
CA THR A 123 7.02 1.31 34.42
C THR A 123 8.16 0.82 33.52
N GLU A 124 9.32 1.49 33.55
CA GLU A 124 10.52 1.06 32.79
C GLU A 124 10.90 -0.40 33.07
N GLN A 125 10.79 -0.83 34.33
CA GLN A 125 11.08 -2.21 34.72
C GLN A 125 10.07 -3.20 34.12
N GLN A 126 8.77 -2.84 34.11
CA GLN A 126 7.75 -3.66 33.46
C GLN A 126 7.94 -3.70 31.95
N GLN A 127 8.39 -2.60 31.34
CA GLN A 127 8.71 -2.55 29.92
C GLN A 127 9.85 -3.52 29.57
N GLN A 128 10.91 -3.58 30.39
CA GLN A 128 11.99 -4.56 30.23
C GLN A 128 11.49 -6.00 30.39
N LEU A 129 10.66 -6.27 31.41
CA LEU A 129 10.09 -7.60 31.63
C LEU A 129 9.19 -8.05 30.47
N VAL A 130 8.42 -7.14 29.88
CA VAL A 130 7.62 -7.45 28.68
C VAL A 130 8.52 -7.75 27.50
N ALA A 131 9.56 -6.94 27.24
CA ALA A 131 10.50 -7.21 26.15
C ALA A 131 11.23 -8.56 26.33
N ASP A 132 11.58 -8.92 27.56
CA ASP A 132 12.15 -10.24 27.89
C ASP A 132 11.15 -11.37 27.65
N ALA A 133 9.90 -11.19 28.08
CA ALA A 133 8.83 -12.16 27.89
C ALA A 133 8.53 -12.39 26.40
N GLU A 134 8.42 -11.32 25.60
CA GLU A 134 8.22 -11.38 24.16
C GLU A 134 9.37 -12.12 23.45
N ARG A 135 10.62 -11.83 23.83
CA ARG A 135 11.80 -12.54 23.32
C ARG A 135 11.75 -14.03 23.66
N LYS A 136 11.36 -14.38 24.89
CA LYS A 136 11.19 -15.78 25.32
C LYS A 136 10.07 -16.44 24.53
N MET A 137 8.91 -15.81 24.39
CA MET A 137 7.75 -16.36 23.69
C MET A 137 7.95 -16.52 22.18
N LYS A 138 8.90 -15.81 21.56
CA LYS A 138 9.12 -15.87 20.12
C LYS A 138 9.52 -17.27 19.66
N VAL A 139 8.57 -17.97 19.03
CA VAL A 139 8.76 -19.26 18.35
C VAL A 139 8.87 -19.02 16.84
N THR A 140 9.78 -19.74 16.20
CA THR A 140 9.98 -19.69 14.75
C THR A 140 10.03 -21.10 14.17
N TRP A 141 9.68 -21.23 12.89
CA TRP A 141 9.77 -22.52 12.20
C TRP A 141 11.21 -23.09 12.17
N ARG A 142 12.25 -22.22 12.14
CA ARG A 142 13.65 -22.66 12.28
C ARG A 142 13.89 -23.39 13.60
N LEU A 143 13.35 -22.86 14.70
CA LEU A 143 13.47 -23.47 16.02
C LEU A 143 12.69 -24.78 16.11
N VAL A 144 11.46 -24.81 15.59
CA VAL A 144 10.63 -26.02 15.56
C VAL A 144 11.32 -27.12 14.74
N ALA A 145 11.82 -26.79 13.55
CA ALA A 145 12.57 -27.69 12.69
C ALA A 145 13.86 -28.21 13.35
N GLN A 146 14.56 -27.40 14.14
CA GLN A 146 15.75 -27.84 14.87
C GLN A 146 15.46 -28.93 15.90
N ASN A 147 14.28 -28.89 16.51
CA ASN A 147 13.81 -29.85 17.53
C ASN A 147 13.03 -31.04 16.94
N ALA A 148 12.86 -31.10 15.63
CA ALA A 148 12.19 -32.21 14.96
C ALA A 148 12.95 -33.54 15.13
N ALA A 149 12.22 -34.65 14.98
CA ALA A 149 12.79 -36.00 14.99
C ALA A 149 13.88 -36.16 13.90
N PRO A 150 14.95 -36.96 14.14
CA PRO A 150 16.08 -37.07 13.21
C PRO A 150 15.69 -37.34 11.75
N GLU A 151 14.61 -38.10 11.54
CA GLU A 151 14.11 -38.57 10.25
C GLU A 151 13.47 -37.44 9.43
N THR A 152 12.81 -36.48 10.09
CA THR A 152 12.11 -35.36 9.43
C THR A 152 12.87 -34.03 9.53
N ARG A 153 13.87 -33.95 10.43
CA ARG A 153 14.63 -32.73 10.74
C ARG A 153 15.27 -32.06 9.52
N ALA A 154 15.88 -32.84 8.63
CA ALA A 154 16.55 -32.28 7.45
C ALA A 154 15.54 -31.59 6.50
N LYS A 155 14.39 -32.24 6.25
CA LYS A 155 13.31 -31.67 5.43
C LYS A 155 12.69 -30.46 6.11
N ALA A 156 12.42 -30.54 7.42
CA ALA A 156 11.85 -29.44 8.19
C ALA A 156 12.77 -28.20 8.18
N LYS A 157 14.08 -28.38 8.32
CA LYS A 157 15.05 -27.27 8.28
C LYS A 157 15.03 -26.55 6.93
N ARG A 158 15.04 -27.31 5.83
CA ARG A 158 14.96 -26.74 4.48
C ARG A 158 13.67 -25.93 4.29
N LEU A 159 12.52 -26.51 4.62
CA LEU A 159 11.24 -25.81 4.51
C LEU A 159 11.19 -24.56 5.39
N ALA A 160 11.76 -24.62 6.60
CA ALA A 160 11.84 -23.47 7.49
C ALA A 160 12.78 -22.37 6.97
N GLU A 161 13.86 -22.73 6.28
CA GLU A 161 14.75 -21.77 5.60
C GLU A 161 14.04 -21.09 4.44
N GLU A 162 13.38 -21.86 3.57
CA GLU A 162 12.59 -21.33 2.45
C GLU A 162 11.42 -20.45 2.94
N TYR A 163 10.78 -20.84 4.05
CA TYR A 163 9.71 -20.06 4.67
C TYR A 163 10.24 -18.68 5.09
N VAL A 164 11.38 -18.66 5.79
CA VAL A 164 11.97 -17.41 6.24
C VAL A 164 12.40 -16.56 5.04
N GLU A 165 13.02 -17.15 4.02
CA GLU A 165 13.39 -16.45 2.78
C GLU A 165 12.17 -15.77 2.14
N ALA A 166 11.05 -16.50 1.99
CA ALA A 166 9.83 -15.95 1.41
C ALA A 166 9.26 -14.79 2.25
N THR A 167 9.20 -14.95 3.58
CA THR A 167 8.72 -13.88 4.48
C THR A 167 9.63 -12.65 4.47
N GLU A 168 10.96 -12.84 4.55
CA GLU A 168 11.93 -11.74 4.55
C GLU A 168 11.92 -11.02 3.19
N THR A 169 11.78 -11.75 2.09
CA THR A 169 11.67 -11.16 0.74
C THR A 169 10.38 -10.33 0.62
N ALA A 170 9.23 -10.84 1.10
CA ALA A 170 7.99 -10.08 1.12
C ALA A 170 8.11 -8.79 1.94
N ASP A 171 8.72 -8.85 3.13
CA ASP A 171 8.96 -7.68 4.00
C ASP A 171 9.91 -6.66 3.36
N ILE A 172 10.96 -7.12 2.67
CA ILE A 172 11.87 -6.24 1.94
C ILE A 172 11.13 -5.54 0.80
N ILE A 173 10.30 -6.28 0.05
CA ILE A 173 9.47 -5.70 -1.00
C ILE A 173 8.51 -4.66 -0.44
N ASP A 174 7.84 -4.95 0.67
CA ASP A 174 6.92 -4.03 1.35
C ASP A 174 7.59 -2.69 1.67
N ARG A 175 8.74 -2.72 2.35
CA ARG A 175 9.52 -1.50 2.66
C ARG A 175 9.92 -0.71 1.42
N TYR A 176 10.25 -1.41 0.33
CA TYR A 176 10.64 -0.76 -0.93
C TYR A 176 9.43 -0.17 -1.66
N ARG A 177 8.26 -0.81 -1.56
CA ARG A 177 7.00 -0.27 -2.07
C ARG A 177 6.65 1.03 -1.35
N ASP A 178 6.83 1.09 -0.04
CA ASP A 178 6.55 2.29 0.77
C ASP A 178 7.38 3.51 0.33
N ILE A 179 8.68 3.33 0.05
CA ILE A 179 9.60 4.42 -0.33
C ILE A 179 9.11 5.20 -1.56
N VAL A 180 8.44 4.53 -2.50
CA VAL A 180 7.97 5.13 -3.75
C VAL A 180 6.45 5.21 -3.85
N ASN A 181 5.74 4.97 -2.74
CA ASN A 181 4.27 4.88 -2.70
C ASN A 181 3.69 3.97 -3.81
N PHE A 182 4.32 2.79 -3.98
CA PHE A 182 4.08 1.90 -5.12
C PHE A 182 2.60 1.47 -5.23
N ASP A 183 1.96 1.13 -4.11
CA ASP A 183 0.59 0.63 -4.12
C ASP A 183 -0.42 1.71 -4.50
N TYR A 184 -0.23 2.96 -4.06
CA TYR A 184 -1.01 4.11 -4.52
C TYR A 184 -0.84 4.37 -6.02
N TRP A 185 0.40 4.42 -6.52
CA TRP A 185 0.62 4.67 -7.94
C TRP A 185 0.10 3.54 -8.83
N ARG A 186 0.21 2.29 -8.36
CA ARG A 186 -0.41 1.14 -9.02
C ARG A 186 -1.91 1.32 -9.15
N ALA A 187 -2.58 1.60 -8.03
CA ALA A 187 -4.03 1.78 -8.00
C ALA A 187 -4.47 3.00 -8.82
N THR A 188 -3.69 4.09 -8.80
CA THR A 188 -3.93 5.29 -9.61
C THR A 188 -3.90 4.96 -11.09
N CYS A 189 -2.85 4.27 -11.57
CA CYS A 189 -2.74 3.87 -12.97
C CYS A 189 -3.88 2.93 -13.39
N GLU A 190 -4.15 1.90 -12.59
CA GLU A 190 -5.20 0.91 -12.86
C GLU A 190 -6.61 1.52 -12.90
N MET A 191 -6.90 2.47 -12.00
CA MET A 191 -8.19 3.15 -11.98
C MET A 191 -8.30 4.23 -13.06
N SER A 192 -7.23 4.96 -13.38
CA SER A 192 -7.30 6.11 -14.28
C SER A 192 -7.53 5.76 -15.75
N VAL A 193 -7.40 4.50 -16.14
CA VAL A 193 -7.82 4.00 -17.47
C VAL A 193 -9.31 3.63 -17.52
N THR A 194 -10.03 3.63 -16.40
CA THR A 194 -11.46 3.31 -16.34
C THR A 194 -12.30 4.51 -16.74
N ASP A 195 -13.47 4.24 -17.33
CA ASP A 195 -14.41 5.29 -17.71
C ASP A 195 -14.89 6.12 -16.52
N LEU A 196 -15.03 5.48 -15.34
CA LEU A 196 -15.43 6.16 -14.10
C LEU A 196 -14.41 7.21 -13.66
N ALA A 197 -13.11 6.88 -13.70
CA ALA A 197 -12.06 7.81 -13.30
C ALA A 197 -11.89 8.95 -14.29
N LEU A 198 -11.97 8.65 -15.60
CA LEU A 198 -11.93 9.69 -16.64
C LEU A 198 -13.11 10.66 -16.50
N GLN A 199 -14.32 10.14 -16.27
CA GLN A 199 -15.51 10.96 -16.01
C GLN A 199 -15.35 11.82 -14.76
N ALA A 200 -14.81 11.27 -13.66
CA ALA A 200 -14.60 12.03 -12.44
C ALA A 200 -13.65 13.21 -12.67
N ARG A 201 -12.53 12.99 -13.36
CA ARG A 201 -11.53 14.02 -13.66
C ARG A 201 -12.03 15.06 -14.66
N GLU A 202 -12.73 14.64 -15.71
CA GLU A 202 -13.34 15.54 -16.69
C GLU A 202 -14.40 16.43 -16.03
N ALA A 203 -15.28 15.85 -15.20
CA ALA A 203 -16.30 16.60 -14.48
C ALA A 203 -15.67 17.60 -13.49
N THR A 204 -14.63 17.19 -12.74
CA THR A 204 -13.87 18.11 -11.87
C THR A 204 -13.28 19.28 -12.67
N TRP A 205 -12.56 19.00 -13.75
CA TRP A 205 -11.95 20.05 -14.59
C TRP A 205 -13.00 21.01 -15.16
N ARG A 206 -14.14 20.47 -15.65
CA ARG A 206 -15.23 21.28 -16.16
C ARG A 206 -15.83 22.16 -15.07
N ALA A 207 -16.01 21.62 -13.86
CA ALA A 207 -16.55 22.36 -12.72
C ALA A 207 -15.66 23.54 -12.34
N GLU A 208 -14.35 23.32 -12.27
CA GLU A 208 -13.36 24.36 -11.99
C GLU A 208 -13.33 25.43 -13.10
N LYS A 209 -13.38 25.02 -14.37
CA LYS A 209 -13.44 25.98 -15.49
C LYS A 209 -14.72 26.79 -15.51
N ASP A 210 -15.87 26.16 -15.24
CA ASP A 210 -17.13 26.88 -15.11
C ASP A 210 -17.10 27.86 -13.94
N TYR A 211 -16.47 27.48 -12.82
CA TYR A 211 -16.30 28.36 -11.66
C TYR A 211 -15.39 29.55 -11.97
N GLU A 212 -14.24 29.32 -12.60
CA GLU A 212 -13.32 30.38 -13.07
C GLU A 212 -14.02 31.37 -14.01
N GLU A 213 -14.91 30.90 -14.87
CA GLU A 213 -15.70 31.71 -15.80
C GLU A 213 -16.98 32.32 -15.18
N ALA A 214 -17.17 32.19 -13.86
CA ALA A 214 -18.34 32.63 -13.11
C ALA A 214 -19.68 32.03 -13.60
N ARG A 215 -19.63 30.86 -14.25
CA ARG A 215 -20.80 30.04 -14.60
C ARG A 215 -21.21 29.17 -13.41
N LEU A 216 -21.71 29.81 -12.36
CA LEU A 216 -21.89 29.15 -11.05
C LEU A 216 -22.86 27.95 -11.06
N GLN A 217 -23.99 28.05 -11.77
CA GLN A 217 -24.95 26.93 -11.86
C GLN A 217 -24.41 25.73 -12.66
N PRO A 218 -23.81 25.92 -13.85
CA PRO A 218 -23.07 24.85 -14.54
C PRO A 218 -21.94 24.24 -13.70
N ALA A 219 -21.15 25.07 -13.02
CA ALA A 219 -20.08 24.61 -12.13
C ALA A 219 -20.62 23.69 -11.04
N LYS A 220 -21.73 24.09 -10.38
CA LYS A 220 -22.40 23.30 -9.35
C LYS A 220 -22.76 21.91 -9.88
N GLN A 221 -23.45 21.86 -11.02
CA GLN A 221 -23.85 20.59 -11.61
C GLN A 221 -22.63 19.71 -11.93
N ALA A 222 -21.56 20.30 -12.47
CA ALA A 222 -20.34 19.57 -12.79
C ALA A 222 -19.62 19.04 -11.53
N PHE A 223 -19.58 19.79 -10.43
CA PHE A 223 -19.06 19.30 -9.15
C PHE A 223 -19.88 18.12 -8.61
N GLU A 224 -21.21 18.21 -8.63
CA GLU A 224 -22.09 17.12 -8.19
C GLU A 224 -21.87 15.84 -9.02
N GLU A 225 -21.76 15.97 -10.34
CA GLU A 225 -21.40 14.87 -11.24
C GLU A 225 -20.01 14.29 -10.92
N ALA A 226 -19.03 15.15 -10.63
CA ALA A 226 -17.69 14.72 -10.24
C ALA A 226 -17.70 13.93 -8.93
N PHE A 227 -18.43 14.37 -7.90
CA PHE A 227 -18.50 13.68 -6.62
C PHE A 227 -19.18 12.30 -6.73
N GLU A 228 -20.21 12.18 -7.56
CA GLU A 228 -20.82 10.88 -7.86
C GLU A 228 -19.86 9.92 -8.55
N ALA A 229 -19.06 10.42 -9.49
CA ALA A 229 -18.05 9.62 -10.17
C ALA A 229 -16.91 9.23 -9.21
N TRP A 230 -16.40 10.17 -8.42
CA TRP A 230 -15.38 9.92 -7.40
C TRP A 230 -15.85 8.90 -6.37
N ARG A 231 -17.11 8.95 -5.92
CA ARG A 231 -17.67 7.93 -5.02
C ARG A 231 -17.51 6.52 -5.59
N LYS A 232 -17.85 6.33 -6.86
CA LYS A 232 -17.72 5.03 -7.55
C LYS A 232 -16.25 4.59 -7.65
N VAL A 233 -15.34 5.51 -8.01
CA VAL A 233 -13.89 5.23 -8.07
C VAL A 233 -13.36 4.78 -6.70
N LEU A 234 -13.74 5.46 -5.63
CA LEU A 234 -13.29 5.12 -4.27
C LEU A 234 -13.94 3.85 -3.73
N ASP A 235 -15.15 3.50 -4.16
CA ASP A 235 -15.77 2.21 -3.80
C ASP A 235 -15.12 1.03 -4.53
N ASP A 236 -14.65 1.24 -5.77
CA ASP A 236 -13.94 0.22 -6.55
C ASP A 236 -12.45 0.06 -6.16
N SER A 237 -11.86 1.06 -5.50
CA SER A 237 -10.46 1.05 -5.08
C SER A 237 -10.27 1.37 -3.61
N ASP A 238 -10.17 0.29 -2.82
CA ASP A 238 -9.86 0.32 -1.40
C ASP A 238 -8.53 1.03 -1.09
N VAL A 239 -7.56 0.95 -2.01
CA VAL A 239 -6.25 1.62 -1.87
C VAL A 239 -6.40 3.13 -1.99
N LEU A 240 -7.06 3.62 -3.05
CA LEU A 240 -7.28 5.06 -3.24
C LEU A 240 -8.18 5.64 -2.15
N ARG A 241 -9.24 4.92 -1.76
CA ARG A 241 -10.11 5.34 -0.64
C ARG A 241 -9.36 5.49 0.67
N LYS A 242 -8.33 4.67 0.89
CA LYS A 242 -7.56 4.67 2.14
C LYS A 242 -6.30 5.53 2.08
N ASP A 243 -5.94 6.07 0.94
CA ASP A 243 -4.74 6.86 0.74
C ASP A 243 -4.93 8.33 1.15
N ALA A 244 -3.87 8.94 1.71
CA ALA A 244 -3.91 10.31 2.21
C ALA A 244 -3.82 11.34 1.08
N MET A 245 -3.06 11.08 0.01
CA MET A 245 -2.96 12.00 -1.13
C MET A 245 -4.29 12.10 -1.87
N THR A 246 -4.96 10.95 -2.06
CA THR A 246 -6.32 10.93 -2.63
C THR A 246 -7.31 11.71 -1.77
N GLN A 247 -7.21 11.57 -0.44
CA GLN A 247 -8.06 12.32 0.49
C GLN A 247 -7.82 13.83 0.38
N GLU A 248 -6.55 14.27 0.34
CA GLU A 248 -6.18 15.68 0.17
C GLU A 248 -6.72 16.24 -1.15
N ASP A 249 -6.49 15.56 -2.28
CA ASP A 249 -7.00 15.97 -3.60
C ASP A 249 -8.53 16.16 -3.60
N ILE A 250 -9.27 15.23 -2.99
CA ILE A 250 -10.74 15.30 -2.91
C ILE A 250 -11.21 16.41 -1.98
N ILE A 251 -10.51 16.67 -0.88
CA ILE A 251 -10.82 17.78 0.03
C ILE A 251 -10.69 19.12 -0.68
N GLU A 252 -9.64 19.31 -1.49
CA GLU A 252 -9.43 20.55 -2.26
C GLU A 252 -10.59 20.82 -3.24
N ILE A 253 -11.10 19.77 -3.91
CA ILE A 253 -12.26 19.87 -4.80
C ILE A 253 -13.53 20.24 -3.99
N ILE A 254 -13.72 19.63 -2.82
CA ILE A 254 -14.88 19.91 -1.94
C ILE A 254 -14.82 21.34 -1.39
N ASP A 255 -13.65 21.83 -1.03
CA ASP A 255 -13.48 23.19 -0.52
C ASP A 255 -13.81 24.23 -1.60
N THR A 256 -13.39 23.99 -2.84
CA THR A 256 -13.80 24.83 -3.98
C THR A 256 -15.32 24.81 -4.19
N TYR A 257 -15.94 23.65 -4.02
CA TYR A 257 -17.41 23.53 -4.08
C TYR A 257 -18.12 24.28 -2.95
N ARG A 258 -17.55 24.34 -1.74
CA ARG A 258 -18.09 25.15 -0.64
C ARG A 258 -18.08 26.63 -0.98
N GLU A 259 -16.97 27.14 -1.52
CA GLU A 259 -16.88 28.53 -1.95
C GLU A 259 -17.92 28.87 -3.04
N LEU A 260 -18.13 27.95 -3.99
CA LEU A 260 -19.17 28.09 -5.00
C LEU A 260 -20.57 28.20 -4.37
N LEU A 261 -20.91 27.32 -3.43
CA LEU A 261 -22.21 27.33 -2.75
C LEU A 261 -22.43 28.61 -1.93
N GLU A 262 -21.37 29.13 -1.30
CA GLU A 262 -21.42 30.43 -0.62
C GLU A 262 -21.77 31.57 -1.59
N GLN A 263 -21.22 31.58 -2.80
CA GLN A 263 -21.58 32.58 -3.83
C GLN A 263 -23.02 32.44 -4.34
N LEU A 264 -23.60 31.23 -4.25
CA LEU A 264 -24.98 30.94 -4.62
C LEU A 264 -25.97 31.15 -3.46
N ASP A 265 -25.50 31.49 -2.25
CA ASP A 265 -26.29 31.49 -1.02
C ASP A 265 -26.99 30.13 -0.75
N GLU A 266 -26.35 29.03 -1.15
CA GLU A 266 -26.86 27.66 -0.98
C GLU A 266 -26.14 26.92 0.17
N PRO A 267 -26.84 26.11 0.98
CA PRO A 267 -26.20 25.34 2.04
C PRO A 267 -25.43 24.13 1.49
N PHE A 268 -24.36 23.74 2.18
CA PHE A 268 -23.68 22.48 1.89
C PHE A 268 -24.62 21.28 2.10
N PRO A 269 -24.70 20.34 1.15
CA PRO A 269 -25.64 19.21 1.22
C PRO A 269 -25.35 18.31 2.43
N GLN A 270 -26.41 17.86 3.09
CA GLN A 270 -26.35 16.85 4.16
C GLN A 270 -27.47 15.81 3.99
N PRO A 271 -27.17 14.50 3.91
CA PRO A 271 -25.82 13.92 3.92
C PRO A 271 -25.04 14.23 2.63
N PHE A 272 -23.70 14.21 2.70
CA PHE A 272 -22.83 14.39 1.54
C PHE A 272 -22.24 13.06 1.08
N ILE A 273 -22.15 12.86 -0.24
CA ILE A 273 -21.80 11.56 -0.84
C ILE A 273 -20.37 11.09 -0.51
N LEU A 274 -19.48 12.01 -0.10
CA LEU A 274 -18.10 11.73 0.31
C LEU A 274 -17.84 12.08 1.79
N ASP A 275 -18.86 12.03 2.65
CA ASP A 275 -18.72 12.30 4.10
C ASP A 275 -17.66 11.41 4.77
N ASP A 276 -17.44 10.18 4.31
CA ASP A 276 -16.43 9.27 4.83
C ASP A 276 -14.99 9.73 4.51
N VAL A 277 -14.80 10.50 3.44
CA VAL A 277 -13.51 11.10 3.06
C VAL A 277 -13.22 12.33 3.92
N LEU A 278 -14.24 13.16 4.18
CA LEU A 278 -14.12 14.38 5.01
C LEU A 278 -13.82 14.09 6.48
N ASN A 279 -14.46 13.07 7.05
CA ASN A 279 -14.41 12.80 8.49
C ASN A 279 -13.26 11.89 8.93
N ARG A 280 -12.26 11.71 8.06
CA ARG A 280 -11.17 10.78 8.29
C ARG A 280 -10.02 11.49 9.03
N THR A 281 -10.13 11.49 10.36
CA THR A 281 -9.09 11.90 11.31
C THR A 281 -8.12 10.76 11.62
#